data_AF-A0A176RUL0-F1
#
_entry.id   AF-A0A176RUL0-F1
#
_cell.length_a   1.000
_cell.length_b   1.000
_cell.length_c   1.000
_cell.angle_alpha   90.00
_cell.angle_beta   90.00
_cell.angle_gamma   90.00
#
_symmetry.space_group_name_H-M   'P 1'
#
loop_
_entity.id
_entity.type
_entity.pdbx_description
1 polymer ?
#
loop_
_entity_poly.entity_id
_entity_poly.type
_entity_poly.pdbx_seq_one_letter_code
_entity_poly.pdbx_strand_id
1 'polypeptide(L)'
;MDVKNKQKLIKRLGSVPINSGDKPSFLETFGFFKHRPLMSSPLLTKTINHWKPIANVLSVPHSETEYQRMVTVLDELLNKIGDDETHPLAGLLETLSTLIEVYEEEHHNVADAPAHEVLRFLMEEHSLTANELPEIGNQEEVLKTLSGQRSLNKDQIQNLSRRFHVSPAVFF
;
A
#
# COMPACT_ATOMS: atom_id res chain seq x y z
N MET A 1 -12.42 24.46 -2.26
CA MET A 1 -13.37 23.94 -1.25
C MET A 1 -12.99 22.51 -0.95
N ASP A 2 -12.55 22.25 0.29
CA ASP A 2 -12.01 20.97 0.78
C ASP A 2 -13.03 19.81 0.68
N VAL A 3 -12.55 18.60 0.40
CA VAL A 3 -13.34 17.36 0.22
C VAL A 3 -14.16 17.05 1.48
N LYS A 4 -13.62 17.34 2.66
CA LYS A 4 -14.35 17.21 3.94
C LYS A 4 -15.57 18.14 4.03
N ASN A 5 -15.50 19.34 3.45
CA ASN A 5 -16.61 20.29 3.45
C ASN A 5 -17.73 19.89 2.48
N LYS A 6 -17.43 19.19 1.38
CA LYS A 6 -18.46 18.67 0.45
C LYS A 6 -19.29 17.56 1.08
N GLN A 7 -18.66 16.61 1.78
CA GLN A 7 -19.39 15.52 2.45
C GLN A 7 -20.27 16.01 3.61
N LYS A 8 -19.81 17.05 4.34
CA LYS A 8 -20.60 17.67 5.41
C LYS A 8 -21.85 18.40 4.90
N LEU A 9 -21.79 18.93 3.67
CA LEU A 9 -22.92 19.59 3.02
C LEU A 9 -24.01 18.59 2.58
N ILE A 10 -23.60 17.45 2.04
CA ILE A 10 -24.50 16.37 1.57
C ILE A 10 -25.30 15.78 2.74
N LYS A 11 -24.67 15.57 3.90
CA LYS A 11 -25.36 15.11 5.12
C LYS A 11 -26.38 16.11 5.68
N ARG A 12 -26.21 17.43 5.44
CA ARG A 12 -27.15 18.46 5.93
C ARG A 12 -28.38 18.66 5.04
N LEU A 13 -28.27 18.36 3.75
CA LEU A 13 -29.37 18.54 2.80
C LEU A 13 -30.36 17.35 2.78
N GLY A 14 -30.00 16.21 3.35
CA GLY A 14 -30.83 14.99 3.38
C GLY A 14 -31.86 14.92 4.51
N SER A 15 -32.15 16.00 5.24
CA SER A 15 -33.04 15.95 6.42
C SER A 15 -33.95 17.16 6.57
N VAL A 16 -34.67 17.55 5.51
CA VAL A 16 -35.80 18.48 5.64
C VAL A 16 -37.06 17.80 5.09
N PRO A 17 -38.08 17.56 5.93
CA PRO A 17 -39.34 17.00 5.46
C PRO A 17 -40.12 18.08 4.70
N ILE A 18 -40.57 17.71 3.50
CA ILE A 18 -41.42 18.55 2.65
C ILE A 18 -42.84 18.48 3.22
N ASN A 19 -43.37 19.59 3.73
CA ASN A 19 -44.80 19.71 3.97
C ASN A 19 -45.38 20.78 3.03
N SER A 20 -46.49 20.42 2.40
CA SER A 20 -47.19 21.17 1.35
C SER A 20 -47.92 22.39 1.90
N GLY A 21 -48.01 23.45 1.10
CA GLY A 21 -48.93 24.57 1.32
C GLY A 21 -48.30 25.94 1.08
N ASP A 22 -48.44 26.42 -0.16
CA ASP A 22 -48.44 27.82 -0.61
C ASP A 22 -47.62 28.86 0.18
N LYS A 23 -46.47 29.24 -0.38
CA LYS A 23 -45.91 30.59 -0.37
C LYS A 23 -45.07 30.81 -1.64
N PRO A 24 -45.07 32.04 -2.21
CA PRO A 24 -44.50 32.32 -3.53
C PRO A 24 -43.03 31.93 -3.56
N SER A 25 -42.64 31.29 -4.66
CA SER A 25 -41.36 30.61 -4.76
C SER A 25 -40.21 31.57 -4.46
N PHE A 26 -39.36 31.19 -3.52
CA PHE A 26 -38.09 31.88 -3.20
C PHE A 26 -37.10 31.91 -4.39
N LEU A 27 -37.55 31.49 -5.58
CA LEU A 27 -36.77 31.27 -6.80
C LEU A 27 -36.88 32.42 -7.81
N GLU A 28 -37.59 33.51 -7.51
CA GLU A 28 -37.66 34.67 -8.41
C GLU A 28 -36.70 35.83 -8.02
N THR A 29 -36.16 35.85 -6.80
CA THR A 29 -35.35 36.99 -6.31
C THR A 29 -33.85 36.87 -6.58
N PHE A 30 -33.34 35.69 -6.94
CA PHE A 30 -31.93 35.49 -7.26
C PHE A 30 -31.77 34.86 -8.64
N GLY A 31 -31.70 35.70 -9.66
CA GLY A 31 -31.25 35.34 -11.01
C GLY A 31 -29.77 34.95 -11.07
N PHE A 32 -29.39 33.86 -10.40
CA PHE A 32 -27.99 33.38 -10.31
C PHE A 32 -27.77 31.88 -10.57
N PHE A 33 -28.80 31.12 -10.95
CA PHE A 33 -28.62 29.71 -11.33
C PHE A 33 -29.11 29.42 -12.75
N LYS A 34 -28.59 30.18 -13.73
CA LYS A 34 -28.48 29.63 -15.09
C LYS A 34 -27.38 28.58 -15.01
N HIS A 35 -27.77 27.29 -15.09
CA HIS A 35 -26.91 26.12 -15.02
C HIS A 35 -25.49 26.42 -15.52
N ARG A 36 -24.54 26.60 -14.60
CA ARG A 36 -23.13 26.47 -14.96
C ARG A 36 -22.97 24.98 -15.26
N PRO A 37 -22.78 24.55 -16.52
CA PRO A 37 -22.48 23.15 -16.75
C PRO A 37 -21.25 22.83 -15.89
N LEU A 38 -21.30 21.74 -15.12
CA LEU A 38 -20.09 21.14 -14.60
C LEU A 38 -19.26 20.79 -15.82
N MET A 39 -18.41 21.70 -16.27
CA MET A 39 -17.41 21.40 -17.28
C MET A 39 -16.44 20.46 -16.57
N SER A 40 -16.65 19.15 -16.77
CA SER A 40 -15.69 18.13 -16.40
C SER A 40 -14.33 18.60 -16.90
N SER A 41 -13.34 18.62 -16.00
CA SER A 41 -11.97 18.97 -16.39
C SER A 41 -11.59 18.16 -17.63
N PRO A 42 -11.01 18.77 -18.69
CA PRO A 42 -10.56 18.02 -19.87
C PRO A 42 -9.68 16.83 -19.50
N LEU A 43 -8.88 16.97 -18.44
CA LEU A 43 -8.10 15.87 -17.86
C LEU A 43 -9.00 14.75 -17.32
N LEU A 44 -10.01 15.09 -16.50
CA LEU A 44 -10.94 14.11 -15.93
C LEU A 44 -11.72 13.35 -17.02
N THR A 45 -12.18 14.06 -18.05
CA THR A 45 -12.84 13.42 -19.20
C THR A 45 -11.90 12.44 -19.91
N LYS A 46 -10.65 12.84 -20.13
CA LYS A 46 -9.63 11.95 -20.72
C LYS A 46 -9.37 10.74 -19.84
N THR A 47 -9.26 10.92 -18.52
CA THR A 47 -9.06 9.81 -17.56
C THR A 47 -10.22 8.83 -17.59
N ILE A 48 -11.47 9.31 -17.46
CA ILE A 48 -12.68 8.45 -17.45
C ILE A 48 -12.73 7.57 -18.71
N ASN A 49 -12.38 8.12 -19.88
CA ASN A 49 -12.40 7.39 -21.15
C ASN A 49 -11.38 6.24 -21.20
N HIS A 50 -10.29 6.31 -20.42
CA HIS A 50 -9.25 5.28 -20.37
C HIS A 50 -9.25 4.48 -19.07
N TRP A 51 -10.13 4.80 -18.11
CA TRP A 51 -10.09 4.24 -16.75
C TRP A 51 -10.47 2.77 -16.71
N LYS A 52 -11.54 2.37 -17.41
CA LYS A 52 -12.08 1.00 -17.35
C LYS A 52 -11.04 -0.11 -17.56
N PRO A 53 -10.13 -0.04 -18.55
CA PRO A 53 -9.11 -1.07 -18.73
C PRO A 53 -8.01 -1.09 -17.66
N ILE A 54 -7.73 0.02 -16.98
CA ILE A 54 -6.62 0.16 -16.02
C ILE A 54 -7.06 0.13 -14.55
N ALA A 55 -8.36 0.24 -14.28
CA ALA A 55 -8.92 0.32 -12.93
C ALA A 55 -8.57 -0.89 -12.04
N ASN A 56 -8.34 -2.05 -12.65
CA ASN A 56 -8.00 -3.28 -11.92
C ASN A 56 -6.54 -3.32 -11.42
N VAL A 57 -5.70 -2.40 -11.90
CA VAL A 57 -4.27 -2.33 -11.55
C VAL A 57 -3.97 -1.07 -10.73
N LEU A 58 -4.81 -0.04 -10.81
CA LEU A 58 -4.60 1.25 -10.15
C LEU A 58 -5.52 1.47 -8.94
N SER A 59 -5.50 0.52 -8.01
CA SER A 59 -6.15 0.60 -6.70
C SER A 59 -5.36 -0.22 -5.68
N VAL A 60 -5.40 0.12 -4.40
CA VAL A 60 -4.77 -0.70 -3.36
C VAL A 60 -5.31 -2.14 -3.47
N PRO A 61 -4.46 -3.19 -3.48
CA PRO A 61 -4.93 -4.57 -3.45
C PRO A 61 -5.87 -4.82 -2.26
N HIS A 62 -6.92 -5.61 -2.47
CA HIS A 62 -7.85 -5.99 -1.41
C HIS A 62 -7.83 -7.50 -1.12
N SER A 63 -6.92 -8.23 -1.76
CA SER A 63 -6.69 -9.65 -1.53
C SER A 63 -5.27 -10.04 -1.94
N GLU A 64 -4.78 -11.16 -1.39
CA GLU A 64 -3.47 -11.71 -1.74
C GLU A 64 -3.34 -11.98 -3.25
N THR A 65 -4.42 -12.39 -3.91
CA THR A 65 -4.41 -12.62 -5.37
C THR A 65 -4.24 -11.33 -6.17
N GLU A 66 -4.84 -10.22 -5.69
CA GLU A 66 -4.65 -8.90 -6.32
C GLU A 66 -3.24 -8.37 -6.08
N TYR A 67 -2.72 -8.54 -4.87
CA TYR A 67 -1.37 -8.19 -4.50
C TYR A 67 -0.33 -8.90 -5.38
N GLN A 68 -0.39 -10.23 -5.48
CA GLN A 68 0.54 -11.01 -6.32
C GLN A 68 0.50 -10.61 -7.80
N ARG A 69 -0.70 -10.31 -8.33
CA ARG A 69 -0.84 -9.79 -9.70
C ARG A 69 -0.15 -8.44 -9.86
N MET A 70 -0.27 -7.56 -8.87
CA MET A 70 0.36 -6.24 -8.91
C MET A 70 1.88 -6.32 -8.80
N VAL A 71 2.41 -7.18 -7.93
CA VAL A 71 3.85 -7.48 -7.83
C VAL A 71 4.39 -7.97 -9.18
N THR A 72 3.68 -8.90 -9.83
CA THR A 72 4.05 -9.37 -11.18
C THR A 72 4.13 -8.23 -12.19
N VAL A 73 3.17 -7.29 -12.17
CA VAL A 73 3.18 -6.12 -13.07
C VAL A 73 4.32 -5.16 -12.72
N LEU A 74 4.63 -4.98 -11.43
CA LEU A 74 5.76 -4.16 -10.97
C LEU A 74 7.09 -4.73 -11.49
N ASP A 75 7.29 -6.05 -11.41
CA ASP A 75 8.47 -6.73 -11.94
C ASP A 75 8.61 -6.56 -13.45
N GLU A 76 7.50 -6.69 -14.20
CA GLU A 76 7.48 -6.42 -15.64
C GLU A 76 7.86 -4.96 -15.96
N LEU A 77 7.40 -4.00 -15.13
CA LEU A 77 7.75 -2.59 -15.27
C LEU A 77 9.23 -2.33 -14.97
N LEU A 78 9.79 -2.91 -13.92
CA LEU A 78 11.21 -2.82 -13.59
C LEU A 78 12.07 -3.32 -14.75
N ASN A 79 11.73 -4.49 -15.29
CA ASN A 79 12.42 -5.05 -16.47
C ASN A 79 12.29 -4.16 -17.72
N LYS A 80 11.17 -3.43 -17.85
CA LYS A 80 10.92 -2.55 -19.00
C LYS A 80 11.65 -1.22 -18.90
N ILE A 81 11.69 -0.64 -17.69
CA ILE A 81 12.32 0.65 -17.40
C ILE A 81 13.84 0.48 -17.35
N GLY A 82 14.34 -0.61 -16.76
CA GLY A 82 15.77 -0.82 -16.54
C GLY A 82 16.36 0.33 -15.72
N ASP A 83 17.49 0.86 -16.17
CA ASP A 83 18.21 1.95 -15.51
C ASP A 83 17.78 3.36 -15.99
N ASP A 84 16.71 3.48 -16.80
CA ASP A 84 16.21 4.77 -17.28
C ASP A 84 15.23 5.41 -16.29
N GLU A 85 15.76 6.19 -15.35
CA GLU A 85 14.96 6.94 -14.37
C GLU A 85 14.00 7.97 -15.02
N THR A 86 14.22 8.34 -16.28
CA THR A 86 13.37 9.31 -17.00
C THR A 86 12.27 8.65 -17.84
N HIS A 87 12.15 7.32 -17.75
CA HIS A 87 11.24 6.54 -18.58
C HIS A 87 9.77 7.01 -18.39
N PRO A 88 8.95 7.10 -19.45
CA PRO A 88 7.55 7.54 -19.35
C PRO A 88 6.66 6.72 -18.40
N LEU A 89 7.09 5.51 -18.05
CA LEU A 89 6.41 4.62 -17.10
C LEU A 89 6.93 4.73 -15.66
N ALA A 90 7.95 5.57 -15.38
CA ALA A 90 8.49 5.73 -14.02
C ALA A 90 7.41 6.15 -13.02
N GLY A 91 6.51 7.08 -13.40
CA GLY A 91 5.39 7.47 -12.54
C GLY A 91 4.36 6.35 -12.30
N LEU A 92 4.25 5.38 -13.22
CA LEU A 92 3.42 4.19 -13.00
C LEU A 92 4.09 3.23 -12.02
N LEU A 93 5.40 3.00 -12.17
CA LEU A 93 6.20 2.20 -11.23
C LEU A 93 6.07 2.76 -9.81
N GLU A 94 6.33 4.06 -9.63
CA GLU A 94 6.18 4.76 -8.34
C GLU A 94 4.78 4.56 -7.75
N THR A 95 3.73 4.75 -8.57
CA THR A 95 2.35 4.60 -8.12
C THR A 95 2.06 3.17 -7.64
N LEU A 96 2.48 2.14 -8.40
CA LEU A 96 2.24 0.75 -8.02
C LEU A 96 3.03 0.35 -6.77
N SER A 97 4.28 0.80 -6.64
CA SER A 97 5.07 0.59 -5.43
C SER A 97 4.36 1.12 -4.19
N THR A 98 3.81 2.34 -4.24
CA THR A 98 3.05 2.90 -3.11
C THR A 98 1.78 2.09 -2.80
N LEU A 99 1.05 1.61 -3.82
CA LEU A 99 -0.16 0.83 -3.59
C LEU A 99 0.14 -0.55 -2.97
N ILE A 100 1.26 -1.15 -3.36
CA ILE A 100 1.79 -2.40 -2.79
C ILE A 100 2.19 -2.17 -1.32
N GLU A 101 2.98 -1.13 -1.05
CA GLU A 101 3.43 -0.79 0.30
C GLU A 101 2.25 -0.61 1.27
N VAL A 102 1.19 0.10 0.85
CA VAL A 102 -0.03 0.26 1.66
C VAL A 102 -0.69 -1.09 1.99
N TYR A 103 -0.71 -2.04 1.04
CA TYR A 103 -1.24 -3.37 1.31
C TYR A 103 -0.37 -4.16 2.29
N GLU A 104 0.95 -4.12 2.09
CA GLU A 104 1.93 -4.79 2.94
C GLU A 104 1.91 -4.24 4.36
N GLU A 105 1.79 -2.94 4.57
CA GLU A 105 1.66 -2.35 5.91
C GLU A 105 0.44 -2.89 6.68
N GLU A 106 -0.66 -3.16 5.98
CA GLU A 106 -1.90 -3.67 6.58
C GLU A 106 -1.91 -5.21 6.77
N HIS A 107 -1.22 -5.97 5.91
CA HIS A 107 -1.36 -7.43 5.81
C HIS A 107 -0.07 -8.21 6.06
N HIS A 108 1.07 -7.61 5.79
CA HIS A 108 2.41 -8.19 5.85
C HIS A 108 3.32 -7.27 6.67
N ASN A 109 2.85 -6.90 7.86
CA ASN A 109 3.70 -6.16 8.78
C ASN A 109 4.93 -7.05 9.07
N VAL A 110 6.13 -6.58 8.76
CA VAL A 110 7.38 -7.33 9.01
C VAL A 110 7.51 -7.70 10.49
N ALA A 111 6.80 -6.99 11.37
CA ALA A 111 6.66 -7.31 12.80
C ALA A 111 5.82 -8.57 13.11
N ASP A 112 5.02 -9.11 12.19
CA ASP A 112 4.19 -10.31 12.42
C ASP A 112 4.89 -11.61 11.96
N ALA A 113 5.95 -11.51 11.18
CA ALA A 113 6.73 -12.69 10.78
C ALA A 113 7.51 -13.22 11.99
N PRO A 114 7.41 -14.52 12.31
CA PRO A 114 8.12 -15.06 13.46
C PRO A 114 9.63 -14.98 13.22
N ALA A 115 10.40 -14.64 14.26
CA ALA A 115 11.84 -14.33 14.16
C ALA A 115 12.69 -15.37 13.40
N HIS A 116 12.28 -16.64 13.40
CA HIS A 116 12.97 -17.71 12.69
C HIS A 116 12.76 -17.70 11.17
N GLU A 117 11.62 -17.19 10.68
CA GLU A 117 11.38 -16.96 9.25
C GLU A 117 12.15 -15.74 8.76
N VAL A 118 12.16 -14.66 9.55
CA VAL A 118 13.01 -13.48 9.27
C VAL A 118 14.48 -13.88 9.19
N LEU A 119 14.95 -14.71 10.12
CA LEU A 119 16.31 -15.24 10.07
C LEU A 119 16.56 -16.08 8.80
N ARG A 120 15.60 -16.92 8.40
CA ARG A 120 15.71 -17.75 7.18
C ARG A 120 15.84 -16.88 5.93
N PHE A 121 15.00 -15.87 5.81
CA PHE A 121 15.05 -14.89 4.73
C PHE A 121 16.41 -14.19 4.68
N LEU A 122 16.91 -13.69 5.81
CA LEU A 122 18.23 -13.06 5.87
C LEU A 122 19.38 -14.03 5.52
N MET A 123 19.25 -15.31 5.87
CA MET A 123 20.22 -16.32 5.44
C MET A 123 20.18 -16.55 3.93
N GLU A 124 18.99 -16.65 3.34
CA GLU A 124 18.80 -16.86 1.90
C GLU A 124 19.36 -15.68 1.08
N GLU A 125 19.00 -14.46 1.45
CA GLU A 125 19.50 -13.23 0.81
C GLU A 125 21.02 -13.11 0.85
N HIS A 126 21.65 -13.55 1.95
CA HIS A 126 23.10 -13.52 2.11
C HIS A 126 23.80 -14.83 1.71
N SER A 127 23.07 -15.82 1.16
CA SER A 127 23.58 -17.15 0.80
C SER A 127 24.33 -17.85 1.94
N LEU A 128 23.88 -17.67 3.19
CA LEU A 128 24.50 -18.22 4.39
C LEU A 128 23.93 -19.59 4.76
N THR A 129 24.80 -20.48 5.23
CA THR A 129 24.41 -21.77 5.79
C THR A 129 24.30 -21.71 7.32
N ALA A 130 23.66 -22.73 7.92
CA ALA A 130 23.52 -22.82 9.38
C ALA A 130 24.86 -22.89 10.14
N ASN A 131 25.95 -23.27 9.47
CA ASN A 131 27.29 -23.31 10.06
C ASN A 131 27.93 -21.93 10.20
N GLU A 132 27.37 -20.93 9.53
CA GLU A 132 27.98 -19.62 9.39
C GLU A 132 27.32 -18.58 10.31
N LEU A 133 26.53 -19.01 11.29
CA LEU A 133 25.84 -18.15 12.28
C LEU A 133 26.36 -18.36 13.72
N PRO A 134 27.63 -18.00 14.01
CA PRO A 134 28.19 -18.13 15.36
C PRO A 134 27.46 -17.26 16.40
N GLU A 135 26.68 -16.27 15.98
CA GLU A 135 25.89 -15.40 16.87
C GLU A 135 24.82 -16.17 17.62
N ILE A 136 24.31 -17.27 17.04
CA ILE A 136 23.27 -18.10 17.64
C ILE A 136 23.90 -19.24 18.46
N GLY A 137 24.95 -19.87 17.93
CA GLY A 137 25.63 -20.99 18.56
C GLY A 137 26.15 -22.00 17.55
N ASN A 138 26.16 -23.28 17.93
CA ASN A 138 26.56 -24.35 17.02
C ASN A 138 25.47 -24.66 15.97
N GLN A 139 25.81 -25.48 14.97
CA GLN A 139 24.90 -25.84 13.88
C GLN A 139 23.55 -26.42 14.37
N GLU A 140 23.55 -27.23 15.41
CA GLU A 140 22.32 -27.84 15.96
C GLU A 140 21.42 -26.77 16.58
N GLU A 141 22.00 -25.80 17.30
CA GLU A 141 21.26 -24.68 17.89
C GLU A 141 20.67 -23.76 16.82
N VAL A 142 21.40 -23.52 15.73
CA VAL A 142 20.92 -22.75 14.58
C VAL A 142 19.74 -23.45 13.92
N LEU A 143 19.84 -24.76 13.63
CA LEU A 143 18.74 -25.52 13.01
C LEU A 143 17.50 -25.58 13.91
N LYS A 144 17.66 -25.72 15.24
CA LYS A 144 16.54 -25.65 16.19
C LYS A 144 15.88 -24.27 16.19
N THR A 145 16.66 -23.21 16.03
CA THR A 145 16.13 -21.85 15.91
C THR A 145 15.37 -21.68 14.60
N LEU A 146 15.94 -22.11 13.47
CA LEU A 146 15.32 -22.04 12.13
C LEU A 146 14.04 -22.86 11.97
N SER A 147 13.87 -23.91 12.77
CA SER A 147 12.65 -24.72 12.84
C SER A 147 11.63 -24.20 13.87
N GLY A 148 11.93 -23.08 14.55
CA GLY A 148 11.04 -22.47 15.55
C GLY A 148 10.99 -23.21 16.89
N GLN A 149 11.78 -24.27 17.08
CA GLN A 149 11.85 -25.02 18.34
C GLN A 149 12.57 -24.25 19.45
N ARG A 150 13.35 -23.23 19.08
CA ARG A 150 14.04 -22.34 20.02
C ARG A 150 13.89 -20.89 19.57
N SER A 151 13.53 -20.02 20.51
CA SER A 151 13.48 -18.58 20.28
C SER A 151 14.86 -17.95 20.39
N LEU A 152 15.10 -16.92 19.58
CA LEU A 152 16.27 -16.05 19.73
C LEU A 152 16.16 -15.25 21.03
N ASN A 153 17.28 -15.11 21.74
CA ASN A 153 17.37 -14.20 22.89
C ASN A 153 17.80 -12.78 22.45
N LYS A 154 17.69 -11.81 23.36
CA LYS A 154 17.99 -10.40 23.06
C LYS A 154 19.42 -10.17 22.58
N ASP A 155 20.40 -10.87 23.13
CA ASP A 155 21.80 -10.71 22.73
C ASP A 155 22.06 -11.28 21.34
N GLN A 156 21.45 -12.43 21.02
CA GLN A 156 21.47 -13.03 19.69
C GLN A 156 20.81 -12.10 18.66
N ILE A 157 19.63 -11.56 18.96
CA ILE A 157 18.95 -10.58 18.12
C ILE A 157 19.87 -9.38 17.88
N GLN A 158 20.48 -8.82 18.92
CA GLN A 158 21.36 -7.66 18.78
C GLN A 158 22.58 -7.94 17.89
N ASN A 159 23.17 -9.14 18.00
CA ASN A 159 24.31 -9.55 17.19
C ASN A 159 23.92 -9.80 15.73
N LEU A 160 22.79 -10.47 15.49
CA LEU A 160 22.25 -10.70 14.15
C LEU A 160 21.88 -9.38 13.48
N SER A 161 21.21 -8.47 14.19
CA SER A 161 20.89 -7.13 13.70
C SER A 161 22.12 -6.35 13.27
N ARG A 162 23.23 -6.44 14.02
CA ARG A 162 24.50 -5.80 13.60
C ARG A 162 25.08 -6.45 12.35
N ARG A 163 25.05 -7.79 12.26
CA ARG A 163 25.58 -8.51 11.11
C ARG A 163 24.82 -8.20 9.82
N PHE A 164 23.49 -8.26 9.88
CA PHE A 164 22.62 -8.04 8.74
C PHE A 164 22.29 -6.57 8.50
N HIS A 165 22.74 -5.66 9.36
CA HIS A 165 22.46 -4.23 9.30
C HIS A 165 20.94 -3.91 9.30
N VAL A 166 20.16 -4.68 10.07
CA VAL A 166 18.70 -4.51 10.23
C VAL A 166 18.34 -4.05 11.64
N SER A 167 17.18 -3.41 11.79
CA SER A 167 16.65 -3.05 13.10
C SER A 167 16.35 -4.31 13.94
N PRO A 168 16.69 -4.37 15.24
CA PRO A 168 16.27 -5.46 16.13
C PRO A 168 14.77 -5.71 16.16
N ALA A 169 13.96 -4.69 15.85
CA ALA A 169 12.50 -4.78 15.81
C ALA A 169 11.98 -5.85 14.84
N VAL A 170 12.75 -6.22 13.80
CA VAL A 170 12.32 -7.25 12.83
C VAL A 170 12.31 -8.67 13.42
N PHE A 171 12.83 -8.88 14.63
CA PHE A 171 12.87 -10.18 15.30
C PHE A 171 11.95 -10.27 16.53
N PHE A 172 11.15 -9.23 16.82
CA PHE A 172 10.24 -9.17 17.98
C PHE A 172 8.79 -9.18 17.52
#